data_AF-A0A1M5S0N2-F1
#
_entry.id   AF-A0A1M5S0N2-F1
#
_cell.length_a   1.000
_cell.length_b   1.000
_cell.length_c   1.000
_cell.angle_alpha   90.00
_cell.angle_beta   90.00
_cell.angle_gamma   90.00
#
_symmetry.space_group_name_H-M   'P 1'
#
loop_
_entity.id
_entity.type
_entity.pdbx_description
1 polymer ?
#
loop_
_entity_poly.entity_id
_entity_poly.type
_entity_poly.pdbx_seq_one_letter_code
_entity_poly.pdbx_strand_id
1 'polypeptide(L)' 'MTDARLIVILKSCITLGLILILLGIYLHNFSDTIDAMGVTGIIISAVCVAIGMVLSLPTKMYLTFLLVKREADKAEKK' A
#
# COMPACT_ATOMS: atom_id res chain seq x y z
N MET A 1 16.71 -15.13 -1.84
CA MET A 1 15.74 -14.50 -0.92
C MET A 1 14.48 -15.35 -0.96
N THR A 2 14.09 -16.01 0.13
CA THR A 2 12.97 -16.99 0.11
C THR A 2 11.66 -16.32 -0.29
N ASP A 3 10.94 -16.88 -1.27
CA ASP A 3 9.67 -16.34 -1.80
C ASP A 3 8.63 -16.06 -0.71
N ALA A 4 8.63 -16.88 0.36
CA ALA A 4 7.76 -16.69 1.52
C ALA A 4 8.01 -15.36 2.24
N ARG A 5 9.27 -14.92 2.39
CA ARG A 5 9.61 -13.62 3.00
C ARG A 5 9.14 -12.47 2.12
N LEU A 6 9.29 -12.61 0.80
CA LEU A 6 8.85 -11.61 -0.17
C LEU A 6 7.32 -11.41 -0.11
N ILE A 7 6.57 -12.51 -0.07
CA ILE A 7 5.11 -12.50 0.07
C ILE A 7 4.67 -11.84 1.37
N VAL A 8 5.37 -12.11 2.48
CA VAL A 8 5.06 -11.48 3.79
C VAL A 8 5.33 -9.98 3.75
N ILE A 9 6.45 -9.54 3.16
CA ILE A 9 6.80 -8.12 3.02
C ILE A 9 5.78 -7.40 2.12
N LEU A 10 5.42 -8.00 0.98
CA LEU A 10 4.38 -7.47 0.09
C LEU A 10 3.04 -7.34 0.83
N LYS A 11 2.65 -8.38 1.57
CA LYS A 11 1.40 -8.37 2.33
C LYS A 11 1.42 -7.29 3.41
N SER A 12 2.54 -7.11 4.12
CA SER A 12 2.68 -6.05 5.12
C SER A 12 2.65 -4.65 4.50
N CYS A 13 3.22 -4.44 3.30
CA CYS A 13 3.13 -3.16 2.60
C CYS A 13 1.69 -2.79 2.22
N ILE A 14 0.86 -3.78 1.84
CA ILE A 14 -0.56 -3.56 1.55
C ILE A 14 -1.30 -3.13 2.82
N THR A 15 -1.07 -3.82 3.95
CA THR A 15 -1.70 -3.47 5.22
C THR A 15 -1.26 -2.07 5.68
N LEU A 16 0.03 -1.74 5.57
CA LEU A 16 0.57 -0.41 5.86
C LEU A 16 -0.04 0.67 4.95
N GLY A 17 -0.18 0.41 3.66
CA GLY A 17 -0.82 1.34 2.71
C GLY A 17 -2.28 1.62 3.05
N LEU A 18 -3.05 0.59 3.44
CA LEU A 18 -4.44 0.75 3.89
C LEU A 18 -4.55 1.55 5.19
N ILE A 19 -3.65 1.29 6.15
CA ILE A 19 -3.58 2.05 7.40
C ILE A 19 -3.25 3.52 7.10
N LEU A 20 -2.33 3.79 6.17
CA LEU A 20 -2.00 5.17 5.73
C LEU A 20 -3.21 5.88 5.10
N ILE A 21 -3.99 5.19 4.27
CA ILE A 21 -5.19 5.77 3.66
C ILE A 21 -6.23 6.10 4.74
N LEU A 22 -6.49 5.16 5.66
CA LEU A 22 -7.39 5.39 6.79
C LEU A 22 -6.93 6.56 7.65
N LEU A 23 -5.63 6.65 7.93
CA LEU A 23 -5.04 7.72 8.71
C LEU A 23 -5.12 9.07 7.97
N GLY A 24 -4.93 9.09 6.65
CA GLY A 24 -5.10 10.27 5.81
C GLY A 24 -6.56 10.78 5.79
N ILE A 25 -7.53 9.87 5.72
CA ILE A 25 -8.97 10.21 5.81
C ILE A 25 -9.33 10.69 7.22
N TYR A 26 -8.79 10.05 8.25
CA TYR A 26 -9.01 10.46 9.63
C TYR A 26 -8.43 11.86 9.90
N LEU A 27 -7.24 12.13 9.38
CA LEU A 27 -6.60 13.45 9.45
C LEU A 27 -7.40 14.50 8.68
N HIS A 28 -8.03 14.13 7.56
CA HIS A 28 -8.93 14.99 6.80
C HIS A 28 -10.23 15.31 7.53
N ASN A 29 -10.77 14.35 8.30
CA ASN A 29 -12.13 14.43 8.86
C ASN A 29 -12.18 14.91 10.33
N PHE A 30 -11.14 14.64 11.14
CA PHE A 30 -11.27 14.67 12.61
C PHE A 30 -10.44 15.75 13.32
N SER A 31 -9.72 16.60 12.60
CA SER A 31 -8.82 17.55 13.23
C SER A 31 -9.35 18.97 13.10
N ASP A 32 -9.89 19.53 14.19
CA ASP A 32 -10.07 20.99 14.38
C ASP A 32 -8.76 21.78 14.09
N THR A 33 -7.60 21.10 14.14
CA THR A 33 -6.29 21.60 13.71
C THR A 33 -6.11 21.81 12.20
N ILE A 34 -6.94 21.19 11.34
CA ILE A 34 -6.87 21.32 9.87
C ILE A 34 -7.70 22.52 9.42
N ASP A 35 -8.84 22.78 10.07
CA ASP A 35 -9.60 24.02 9.86
C ASP A 35 -8.77 25.26 10.21
N ALA A 36 -7.91 25.17 11.25
CA ALA A 36 -6.94 26.22 11.58
C ALA A 36 -5.77 26.34 10.57
N MET A 37 -5.49 25.30 9.78
CA MET A 37 -4.35 25.24 8.85
C MET A 37 -4.76 25.38 7.37
N GLY A 38 -6.07 25.36 7.07
CA GLY A 38 -6.64 25.55 5.74
C GLY A 38 -6.05 24.58 4.69
N VAL A 39 -5.63 25.14 3.56
CA VAL A 39 -5.14 24.40 2.36
C VAL A 39 -4.01 23.41 2.68
N THR A 40 -3.16 23.73 3.66
CA THR A 40 -2.03 22.89 4.07
C THR A 40 -2.48 21.52 4.59
N GLY A 41 -3.62 21.45 5.28
CA GLY A 41 -4.17 20.20 5.76
C GLY A 41 -4.74 19.30 4.66
N ILE A 42 -5.37 19.91 3.66
CA ILE A 42 -5.84 19.23 2.47
C ILE A 42 -4.65 18.61 1.72
N ILE A 43 -3.55 19.35 1.54
CA ILE A 43 -2.34 18.86 0.87
C ILE A 43 -1.74 17.65 1.62
N ILE A 44 -1.63 17.72 2.95
CA ILE A 44 -1.08 16.60 3.75
C ILE A 44 -1.97 15.36 3.61
N SER A 45 -3.30 15.52 3.68
CA SER A 45 -4.24 14.41 3.50
C SER A 45 -4.15 13.79 2.09
N ALA A 46 -4.08 14.63 1.05
CA ALA A 46 -3.98 14.20 -0.34
C ALA A 46 -2.68 13.44 -0.62
N VAL A 47 -1.55 13.91 -0.08
CA VAL A 47 -0.26 13.24 -0.20
C VAL A 47 -0.26 11.90 0.56
N CYS A 48 -0.86 11.84 1.74
CA CYS A 48 -0.96 10.61 2.52
C CYS A 48 -1.77 9.52 1.79
N VAL A 49 -2.90 9.91 1.19
CA VAL A 49 -3.73 9.02 0.37
C VAL A 49 -3.03 8.62 -0.93
N ALA A 50 -2.36 9.56 -1.61
CA ALA A 50 -1.61 9.28 -2.84
C ALA A 50 -0.47 8.29 -2.60
N ILE A 51 0.29 8.47 -1.51
CA ILE A 51 1.34 7.53 -1.10
C ILE A 51 0.72 6.16 -0.80
N GLY A 52 -0.39 6.10 -0.06
CA GLY A 52 -1.08 4.85 0.25
C GLY A 52 -1.57 4.08 -1.00
N MET A 53 -2.04 4.79 -2.02
CA MET A 53 -2.42 4.20 -3.31
C MET A 53 -1.20 3.70 -4.09
N VAL A 54 -0.14 4.51 -4.18
CA VAL A 54 1.12 4.14 -4.86
C VAL A 54 1.79 2.94 -4.19
N LEU A 55 1.67 2.79 -2.87
CA LEU A 55 2.20 1.62 -2.16
C LEU A 55 1.34 0.37 -2.34
N SER A 56 0.05 0.50 -2.67
CA SER A 56 -0.88 -0.63 -2.79
C SER A 56 -0.93 -1.25 -4.19
N LEU A 57 -0.75 -0.43 -5.24
CA LEU A 57 -0.87 -0.83 -6.65
C LEU A 57 0.27 -1.73 -7.18
N PRO A 58 1.57 -1.36 -7.09
CA PRO A 58 2.67 -2.18 -7.62
C PRO A 58 2.86 -3.46 -6.81
N THR A 59 2.54 -3.42 -5.51
CA THR A 59 2.65 -4.54 -4.57
C THR A 59 1.69 -5.68 -4.94
N LYS A 60 0.47 -5.37 -5.41
CA LYS A 60 -0.49 -6.37 -5.91
C LYS A 60 -0.07 -6.96 -7.25
N MET A 61 0.43 -6.13 -8.17
CA MET A 61 0.88 -6.58 -9.50
C MET A 61 2.11 -7.49 -9.41
N TYR A 62 3.02 -7.19 -8.48
CA TYR A 62 4.22 -8.00 -8.25
C TYR A 62 3.90 -9.37 -7.65
N LEU A 63 2.88 -9.46 -6.79
CA LEU A 63 2.43 -10.75 -6.25
C LEU A 63 1.90 -11.67 -7.36
N THR A 64 1.15 -11.12 -8.32
CA THR A 64 0.67 -11.87 -9.49
C THR A 64 1.83 -12.41 -10.32
N PHE A 65 2.84 -11.58 -10.60
CA PHE A 65 4.03 -12.01 -11.33
C PHE A 65 4.79 -13.14 -10.59
N LEU A 66 4.93 -13.02 -9.27
CA LEU A 66 5.57 -14.04 -8.44
C LEU A 66 4.77 -15.36 -8.41
N LEU A 67 3.44 -15.29 -8.38
CA LEU A 67 2.56 -16.47 -8.44
C LEU A 67 2.66 -17.17 -9.80
N VAL A 68 2.61 -16.43 -10.91
CA VAL A 68 2.78 -16.98 -12.26
C VAL A 68 4.15 -17.65 -12.41
N LYS A 69 5.21 -17.04 -11.88
CA LYS A 69 6.56 -17.63 -11.90
C LYS A 69 6.63 -18.94 -11.09
N ARG A 70 5.97 -19.02 -9.93
CA ARG A 70 5.89 -20.25 -9.12
C ARG A 70 5.09 -21.37 -9.78
N GLU A 71 4.03 -21.04 -10.51
CA GLU A 71 3.27 -22.02 -11.30
C GLU A 71 4.10 -22.55 -12.48
N ALA A 72 4.85 -21.68 -13.16
CA ALA A 72 5.77 -22.07 -14.24
C ALA A 72 6.89 -23.01 -13.74
N ASP A 73 7.55 -22.68 -12.63
CA ASP A 73 8.60 -23.54 -12.04
C ASP A 73 8.07 -24.92 -11.59
N LYS A 74 6.79 -25.00 -11.18
CA LYS A 74 6.15 -26.28 -10.87
C LYS A 74 5.82 -27.10 -12.12
N ALA A 75 5.45 -26.43 -13.22
CA ALA A 75 5.15 -27.09 -14.48
C ALA A 75 6.41 -27.67 -15.15
N GLU A 76 7.56 -27.01 -15.00
CA GLU A 76 8.84 -27.48 -15.58
C GLU A 76 9.45 -28.67 -14.83
N LYS A 77 9.08 -28.89 -13.55
CA LYS A 77 9.55 -30.01 -12.73
C LYS A 77 8.67 -31.28 -12.79
N LYS A 78 7.68 -31.33 -13.68
CA LYS A 78 6.77 -32.47 -13.85
C LYS A 78 6.98 -33.13 -15.20
#